data_AF-A0A355DYT4-F1
#
_entry.id   AF-A0A355DYT4-F1
#
_cell.length_a   1.000
_cell.length_b   1.000
_cell.length_c   1.000
_cell.angle_alpha   90.00
_cell.angle_beta   90.00
_cell.angle_gamma   90.00
#
_symmetry.space_group_name_H-M   'P 1'
#
loop_
_entity.id
_entity.type
_entity.pdbx_description
1 polymer ?
#
loop_
_entity_poly.entity_id
_entity_poly.type
_entity_poly.pdbx_seq_one_letter_code
_entity_poly.pdbx_strand_id
1 'polypeptide(L)' 'MITIPGYRIVQPLYSGSRTLVYRGIAESDQKPVVIKLLKNEYPTFNELVQFRNQYAIAKNLDLPGIVKHLSLETHGNG' A
#
# COMPACT_ATOMS: atom_id res chain seq x y z
N MET A 1 15.25 -7.55 -2.68
CA MET A 1 13.84 -7.93 -2.93
C MET A 1 13.03 -7.41 -1.77
N ILE A 2 11.90 -6.75 -2.02
CA ILE A 2 11.04 -6.25 -0.95
C ILE A 2 10.21 -7.41 -0.39
N THR A 3 10.19 -7.55 0.94
CA THR A 3 9.43 -8.59 1.63
C THR A 3 8.38 -7.91 2.48
N ILE A 4 7.11 -8.17 2.20
CA ILE A 4 5.98 -7.62 2.96
C ILE A 4 5.26 -8.80 3.61
N PRO A 5 5.23 -8.90 4.95
CA PRO A 5 4.58 -10.02 5.64
C PRO A 5 3.14 -10.21 5.18
N GLY A 6 2.74 -11.46 4.92
CA GLY A 6 1.39 -11.80 4.45
C GLY A 6 1.14 -11.54 2.96
N TYR A 7 2.15 -11.08 2.21
CA TYR A 7 2.03 -10.80 0.78
C TYR A 7 3.21 -11.33 -0.03
N ARG A 8 2.89 -12.08 -1.08
CA ARG A 8 3.87 -12.45 -2.11
C ARG A 8 3.94 -11.37 -3.20
N ILE A 9 5.09 -10.73 -3.34
CA ILE A 9 5.31 -9.70 -4.35
C ILE A 9 5.53 -10.36 -5.72
N VAL A 10 4.78 -9.90 -6.73
CA VAL A 10 4.86 -10.44 -8.10
C VAL A 10 5.73 -9.54 -8.97
N GLN A 11 5.41 -8.25 -9.07
CA GLN A 11 6.18 -7.30 -9.88
C GLN A 11 5.93 -5.84 -9.45
N PRO A 12 6.89 -4.92 -9.69
CA PRO A 12 6.62 -3.50 -9.60
C PRO A 12 5.63 -3.06 -10.69
N LEU A 13 4.70 -2.18 -10.32
CA LEU A 13 3.79 -1.50 -11.25
C LEU A 13 4.19 -0.05 -11.45
N TYR A 14 4.72 0.59 -10.42
CA TYR A 14 5.14 1.98 -10.48
C TYR A 14 6.20 2.27 -9.41
N SER A 15 7.19 3.08 -9.78
CA SER A 15 8.23 3.57 -8.87
C SER A 15 8.29 5.09 -8.96
N GLY A 16 7.58 5.77 -8.06
CA GLY A 16 7.55 7.22 -7.99
C GLY A 16 8.69 7.79 -7.13
N SER A 17 8.63 9.10 -6.90
CA SER A 17 9.54 9.81 -5.99
C SER A 17 9.27 9.48 -4.52
N ARG A 18 7.99 9.37 -4.12
CA ARG A 18 7.57 9.16 -2.72
C ARG A 18 7.00 7.78 -2.43
N THR A 19 6.47 7.10 -3.44
CA THR A 19 5.77 5.82 -3.25
C THR A 19 6.19 4.80 -4.29
N LEU A 20 6.10 3.54 -3.88
CA LEU A 20 6.26 2.37 -4.73
C LEU A 20 4.90 1.68 -4.80
N VAL A 21 4.58 1.12 -5.97
CA VAL A 21 3.37 0.33 -6.17
C VAL A 21 3.76 -1.01 -6.75
N TYR A 22 3.28 -2.08 -6.12
CA TYR A 22 3.51 -3.46 -6.53
C TYR A 22 2.20 -4.17 -6.83
N ARG A 23 2.27 -5.13 -7.74
CA ARG A 23 1.30 -6.22 -7.83
C ARG A 23 1.77 -7.32 -6.89
N GLY A 24 0.87 -7.82 -6.06
CA GLY A 24 1.13 -8.92 -5.14
C GLY A 24 -0.04 -9.89 -5.05
N ILE A 25 0.13 -10.92 -4.25
CA ILE A 25 -0.90 -11.89 -3.88
C ILE A 25 -0.95 -11.92 -2.35
N ALA A 26 -2.14 -11.70 -1.78
CA ALA A 26 -2.36 -11.85 -0.35
C ALA A 26 -2.29 -13.33 0.02
N GLU A 27 -1.49 -13.70 1.01
CA GLU A 27 -1.28 -15.10 1.36
C GLU A 27 -2.48 -15.72 2.07
N SER A 28 -3.26 -14.89 2.79
CA SER A 28 -4.42 -15.30 3.58
C SER A 28 -5.56 -15.90 2.74
N ASP A 29 -5.81 -15.36 1.54
CA ASP A 29 -6.92 -15.77 0.69
C ASP A 29 -6.55 -15.94 -0.79
N GLN A 30 -5.25 -15.86 -1.11
CA GLN A 30 -4.69 -16.00 -2.46
C GLN A 30 -5.23 -15.00 -3.49
N LYS A 31 -5.82 -13.88 -3.05
CA LYS A 31 -6.33 -12.87 -3.98
C LYS A 31 -5.22 -11.96 -4.51
N PRO A 32 -5.28 -11.58 -5.80
CA PRO A 32 -4.39 -10.56 -6.34
C PRO A 32 -4.69 -9.20 -5.74
N VAL A 33 -3.65 -8.48 -5.34
CA VAL A 33 -3.75 -7.16 -4.70
C VAL A 33 -2.77 -6.17 -5.32
N VAL A 34 -3.09 -4.88 -5.16
CA VAL A 34 -2.16 -3.78 -5.44
C VAL A 34 -1.70 -3.21 -4.11
N ILE A 35 -0.39 -3.20 -3.89
CA ILE A 35 0.23 -2.74 -2.65
C ILE A 35 0.93 -1.42 -2.93
N LYS A 36 0.54 -0.36 -2.22
CA LYS A 36 1.19 0.94 -2.24
C LYS A 36 1.94 1.12 -0.93
N LEU A 37 3.19 1.57 -1.00
CA LEU A 37 4.01 1.85 0.18
C LEU A 37 4.84 3.13 -0.01
N LEU A 38 5.30 3.70 1.09
CA LEU A 38 6.28 4.78 1.07
C LEU A 38 7.63 4.24 0.58
N LYS A 39 8.31 5.03 -0.26
CA LYS A 39 9.60 4.66 -0.84
C LYS A 39 10.75 4.85 0.14
N ASN A 40 10.62 5.84 1.02
CA ASN A 40 11.63 6.14 2.02
C ASN A 40 11.58 5.09 3.12
N GLU A 41 12.72 4.49 3.45
CA GLU A 41 12.84 3.52 4.53
C GLU A 41 12.54 4.14 5.90
N TYR A 42 12.81 5.43 6.05
CA TYR A 42 12.52 6.22 7.25
C TYR A 42 11.63 7.41 6.87
N PRO A 43 10.33 7.18 6.64
CA PRO A 43 9.43 8.24 6.25
C PRO A 43 9.30 9.28 7.36
N THR A 44 9.16 10.53 6.95
CA THR A 44 8.88 11.61 7.89
C THR A 44 7.49 11.46 8.50
N PHE A 45 7.27 12.04 9.68
CA PHE A 45 5.94 12.09 10.29
C PHE A 45 4.87 12.63 9.35
N ASN A 46 5.20 13.68 8.57
CA ASN A 46 4.27 14.26 7.61
C ASN A 46 3.93 13.30 6.46
N GLU A 47 4.89 12.51 5.98
CA GLU A 47 4.63 11.47 4.96
C GLU A 47 3.68 10.40 5.51
N LEU A 48 3.89 9.95 6.75
CA LEU A 48 3.02 8.99 7.41
C LEU A 48 1.60 9.54 7.59
N VAL A 49 1.46 10.77 8.11
CA VAL A 49 0.15 11.41 8.29
C VAL A 49 -0.58 11.55 6.95
N GLN A 50 0.11 12.05 5.91
CA GLN A 50 -0.50 12.18 4.58
C GLN A 50 -0.92 10.82 4.01
N PHE A 51 -0.09 9.79 4.16
CA PHE A 51 -0.38 8.45 3.68
C PHE A 51 -1.60 7.83 4.39
N ARG A 52 -1.67 7.95 5.72
CA ARG A 52 -2.80 7.50 6.53
C ARG A 52 -4.09 8.27 6.20
N ASN A 53 -3.98 9.58 5.97
CA ASN A 53 -5.13 10.41 5.59
C ASN A 53 -5.71 9.98 4.22
N GLN A 54 -4.85 9.64 3.24
CA GLN A 54 -5.32 9.11 1.95
C GLN A 54 -6.19 7.86 2.15
N TYR A 55 -5.74 6.92 2.99
CA TYR A 55 -6.53 5.73 3.33
C TYR A 55 -7.80 6.08 4.10
N ALA A 56 -7.72 6.95 5.11
CA ALA A 56 -8.86 7.31 5.95
C ALA A 56 -10.01 7.95 5.15
N ILE A 57 -9.68 8.76 4.14
CA ILE A 57 -10.67 9.35 3.23
C ILE A 57 -11.22 8.27 2.28
N ALA A 58 -10.34 7.52 1.62
CA ALA A 58 -10.75 6.62 0.54
C ALA A 58 -11.42 5.33 1.01
N LYS A 59 -11.12 4.82 2.22
CA LYS A 59 -11.70 3.57 2.74
C LYS A 59 -13.23 3.59 2.88
N ASN A 60 -13.80 4.78 3.04
CA ASN A 60 -15.24 4.98 3.20
C ASN A 60 -15.94 5.31 1.87
N LEU A 61 -15.21 5.41 0.76
CA LEU A 61 -15.77 5.68 -0.56
C LEU A 61 -16.15 4.37 -1.25
N ASP A 62 -17.35 3.85 -0.94
CA ASP A 62 -17.93 2.68 -1.60
C ASP A 62 -18.78 3.11 -2.79
N LEU A 63 -18.11 3.57 -3.85
CA LEU A 63 -18.74 4.10 -5.06
C LEU A 63 -18.28 3.33 -6.31
N PRO A 64 -19.17 3.06 -7.28
CA PRO A 64 -18.78 2.48 -8.55
C PRO A 64 -17.67 3.30 -9.23
N GLY A 65 -16.61 2.64 -9.68
CA GLY A 65 -15.48 3.28 -10.37
C GLY A 65 -14.37 3.80 -9.45
N ILE A 66 -14.53 3.73 -8.12
CA ILE A 66 -13.46 4.03 -7.16
C ILE A 66 -12.77 2.73 -6.73
N VAL A 67 -11.44 2.75 -6.67
CA VAL A 67 -10.67 1.61 -6.19
C VAL A 67 -10.92 1.40 -4.69
N LYS A 68 -11.40 0.22 -4.34
CA LYS A 68 -11.63 -0.16 -2.95
C LYS A 68 -10.31 -0.34 -2.22
N HIS A 69 -10.14 0.40 -1.13
CA HIS A 69 -8.99 0.26 -0.24
C HIS A 69 -9.29 -0.86 0.76
N LEU A 70 -8.45 -1.91 0.78
CA LEU A 70 -8.72 -3.13 1.54
C LEU A 70 -8.26 -3.04 2.99
N SER A 71 -7.02 -2.59 3.21
CA SER A 71 -6.40 -2.46 4.52
C SER A 71 -5.33 -1.38 4.49
N LEU A 72 -4.96 -0.91 5.68
CA LEU A 72 -3.76 -0.12 5.93
C LEU A 72 -2.92 -0.89 6.93
N GLU A 73 -1.67 -1.18 6.56
CA GLU A 73 -0.76 -1.98 7.37
C GLU A 73 0.52 -1.21 7.66
N THR A 74 1.10 -1.50 8.83
CA THR A 74 2.42 -0.97 9.21
C THR A 74 3.51 -1.83 8.60
N HIS A 75 4.53 -1.18 8.04
CA HIS A 75 5.67 -1.86 7.43
C HIS A 75 6.97 -1.11 7.73
N GLY A 76 8.00 -1.84 8.16
CA GLY A 76 9.31 -1.25 8.47
C GLY A 76 9.20 -0.16 9.54
N ASN A 77 9.67 1.05 9.21
CA ASN A 77 9.74 2.18 10.12
C ASN A 77 8.52 3.13 10.08
N GLY A 78 7.37 2.72 9.49
CA GLY A 78 6.12 3.49 9.65
C GLY A 78 4.91 3.02 8.84
#